data_AF-A0A967F8J4-F1
#
_entry.id   AF-A0A967F8J4-F1
#
_cell.length_a   1.000
_cell.length_b   1.000
_cell.length_c   1.000
_cell.angle_alpha   90.00
_cell.angle_beta   90.00
_cell.angle_gamma   90.00
#
_symmetry.space_group_name_H-M   'P 1'
#
loop_
_entity.id
_entity.type
_entity.pdbx_description
1 polymer ?
#
loop_
_entity_poly.entity_id
_entity_poly.type
_entity_poly.pdbx_seq_one_letter_code
_entity_poly.pdbx_strand_id
1 'polypeptide(L)' 'MKDQVAIVTGSGKGIGEAIARRFAAKCAIVVIHARSGKDVV' A
#
# COMPACT_ATOMS: atom_id res chain seq x y z
N MET A 1 -6.30 -6.49 -9.83
CA MET A 1 -6.95 -6.52 -8.50
C MET A 1 -8.10 -5.52 -8.50
N LYS A 2 -8.83 -5.44 -9.63
CA LYS A 2 -9.90 -4.47 -9.80
C LYS A 2 -10.99 -4.78 -8.78
N ASP A 3 -11.51 -3.73 -8.14
CA ASP A 3 -12.58 -3.79 -7.13
C ASP A 3 -12.22 -4.57 -5.85
N GLN A 4 -10.94 -4.86 -5.63
CA GLN A 4 -10.45 -5.45 -4.38
C GLN A 4 -9.90 -4.39 -3.44
N VAL A 5 -10.09 -4.61 -2.13
CA VAL A 5 -9.46 -3.81 -1.07
C VAL A 5 -8.27 -4.56 -0.51
N ALA A 6 -7.11 -3.91 -0.44
CA ALA A 6 -5.87 -4.50 0.09
C ALA A 6 -5.29 -3.64 1.23
N ILE A 7 -5.08 -4.23 2.41
CA ILE A 7 -4.36 -3.61 3.51
C ILE A 7 -2.90 -4.08 3.44
N VAL A 8 -1.95 -3.16 3.32
CA VAL A 8 -0.53 -3.53 3.20
C VAL A 8 0.27 -3.14 4.43
N THR A 9 0.51 -4.17 5.25
CA THR A 9 1.74 -4.49 5.99
C THR A 9 2.96 -3.56 5.86
N GLY A 10 3.22 -2.57 6.74
CA GLY A 10 4.51 -1.85 6.77
C GLY A 10 4.87 -1.17 5.45
N SER A 11 3.88 -0.56 4.81
CA SER A 11 3.94 -0.04 3.44
C SER A 11 4.53 1.35 3.29
N GLY A 12 5.09 1.92 4.36
CA GLY A 12 5.67 3.26 4.30
C GLY A 12 7.02 3.36 3.59
N LYS A 13 7.68 2.23 3.31
CA LYS A 13 8.93 2.17 2.53
C LYS A 13 9.27 0.76 2.06
N GLY A 14 10.19 0.66 1.10
CA GLY A 14 10.82 -0.60 0.69
C GLY A 14 9.83 -1.57 0.04
N ILE A 15 9.88 -2.84 0.43
CA ILE A 15 9.06 -3.90 -0.21
C ILE A 15 7.56 -3.66 0.00
N GLY A 16 7.14 -3.26 1.19
CA GLY A 16 5.73 -3.00 1.48
C GLY A 16 5.17 -1.87 0.61
N GLU A 17 5.95 -0.81 0.39
CA GLU A 17 5.60 0.28 -0.52
C GLU A 17 5.49 -0.21 -1.96
N ALA A 18 6.48 -0.98 -2.44
CA ALA A 18 6.48 -1.52 -3.79
C ALA A 18 5.25 -2.42 -4.05
N ILE A 19 4.86 -3.23 -3.07
CA ILE A 19 3.64 -4.05 -3.14
C ILE A 19 2.39 -3.17 -3.19
N ALA A 20 2.26 -2.18 -2.31
CA ALA A 20 1.13 -1.24 -2.29
C ALA A 20 0.97 -0.54 -3.65
N ARG A 21 2.07 -0.02 -4.22
CA ARG A 21 2.07 0.61 -5.55
C ARG A 21 1.69 -0.38 -6.65
N ARG A 22 2.19 -1.62 -6.60
CA ARG A 22 1.85 -2.67 -7.57
C ARG A 22 0.36 -3.02 -7.53
N PHE A 23 -0.26 -3.03 -6.35
CA PHE A 23 -1.68 -3.32 -6.17
C PHE A 23 -2.55 -2.16 -6.67
N ALA A 24 -2.18 -0.91 -6.35
CA ALA A 24 -2.84 0.28 -6.86
C ALA A 24 -2.80 0.34 -8.40
N ALA A 25 -1.65 0.04 -9.01
CA ALA A 25 -1.50 -0.04 -10.47
C ALA A 25 -2.38 -1.15 -11.13
N LYS A 26 -2.92 -2.07 -10.33
CA LYS A 26 -3.87 -3.10 -10.78
C LYS A 26 -5.32 -2.79 -10.35
N CYS A 27 -5.63 -1.51 -10.07
CA CYS A 27 -6.94 -0.98 -9.70
C CYS A 27 -7.51 -1.49 -8.36
N ALA A 28 -6.65 -1.87 -7.41
CA ALA A 28 -7.09 -2.12 -6.04
C ALA A 28 -7.28 -0.79 -5.28
N ILE A 29 -8.19 -0.78 -4.32
CA ILE A 29 -8.25 0.23 -3.26
C ILE A 29 -7.24 -0.21 -2.20
N VAL A 30 -6.19 0.59 -1.97
CA VAL A 30 -5.09 0.21 -1.08
C VAL A 30 -5.13 1.03 0.19
N VAL A 31 -5.14 0.35 1.34
CA VAL A 31 -4.93 0.94 2.66
C VAL A 31 -3.48 0.72 3.06
N ILE A 32 -2.75 1.82 3.18
CA ILE A 32 -1.37 1.82 3.66
C ILE A 32 -1.32 1.95 5.17
N HIS A 33 -0.32 1.34 5.79
CA HIS A 33 -0.03 1.60 7.18
C HIS A 33 1.47 1.53 7.45
N ALA A 34 1.90 2.42 8.33
CA ALA A 34 3.26 2.53 8.81
C ALA A 34 3.24 2.92 10.29
N ARG A 35 4.39 2.79 10.95
CA ARG A 35 4.52 3.17 12.36
C ARG A 35 4.50 4.69 12.54
N SER A 36 5.03 5.44 11.57
CA SER A 36 5.08 6.90 11.57
C SER A 36 4.22 7.46 10.45
N GLY A 37 3.42 8.49 10.74
CA GLY A 37 2.69 9.24 9.71
C GLY A 37 3.59 9.92 8.67
N LYS A 38 4.88 10.12 8.99
CA LYS A 38 5.86 10.65 8.02
C LYS A 38 6.12 9.71 6.85
N ASP A 39 5.90 8.42 7.06
CA ASP A 39 6.10 7.39 6.05
C ASP A 39 4.80 7.09 5.27
N VAL A 40 3.71 7.83 5.53
CA VAL A 40 2.43 7.72 4.82
C VAL A 40 2.35 8.89 3.84
N VAL A 41 2.60 8.61 2.56
CA VAL A 41 2.60 9.59 1.45
C VAL A 41 1.36 9.47 0.58
#